data_AF-A0A2G6MWN7-F1
#
_entry.id   AF-A0A2G6MWN7-F1
#
_cell.length_a   1.000
_cell.length_b   1.000
_cell.length_c   1.000
_cell.angle_alpha   90.00
_cell.angle_beta   90.00
_cell.angle_gamma   90.00
#
_symmetry.space_group_name_H-M   'P 1'
#
loop_
_entity.id
_entity.type
_entity.pdbx_description
1 polymer ?
#
loop_
_entity_poly.entity_id
_entity_poly.type
_entity_poly.pdbx_seq_one_letter_code
_entity_poly.pdbx_strand_id
1 'polypeptide(L)'
;MAKTLVEMAADIIQAQGSTKDMSVEEIKEALHETFETLQGLQKIETGPAAEEAAPVAPQINPHKSILKNKIICLECGEEFKMLSPKHLNSHGLTGREYRIKYGFSLRQPLCAKALSEKRKKSGKERGIPEALKKSIENRKKAKAAPRKRAVKK
;
A
#
# COMPACT_ATOMS: atom_id res chain seq x y z
N MET A 1 3.32 -22.61 33.37
CA MET A 1 3.43 -22.56 31.90
C MET A 1 2.11 -22.03 31.37
N ALA A 2 2.11 -21.18 30.35
CA ALA A 2 0.85 -20.73 29.75
C ALA A 2 0.19 -21.94 29.06
N LYS A 3 -1.09 -22.20 29.36
CA LYS A 3 -1.83 -23.26 28.68
C LYS A 3 -2.02 -22.88 27.21
N THR A 4 -1.89 -23.85 26.31
CA THR A 4 -2.20 -23.63 24.89
C THR A 4 -3.72 -23.56 24.69
N LEU A 5 -4.18 -22.96 23.58
CA LEU A 5 -5.62 -22.92 23.26
C LEU A 5 -6.23 -24.33 23.14
N VAL A 6 -5.44 -25.29 22.64
CA VAL A 6 -5.87 -26.69 22.50
C VAL A 6 -6.05 -27.33 23.88
N GLU A 7 -5.13 -27.07 24.81
CA GLU A 7 -5.24 -27.54 26.20
C GLU A 7 -6.46 -26.92 26.91
N MET A 8 -6.73 -25.62 26.69
CA MET A 8 -7.91 -24.97 27.26
C MET A 8 -9.22 -25.53 26.69
N ALA A 9 -9.29 -25.77 25.38
CA ALA A 9 -10.47 -26.39 24.77
C ALA A 9 -10.70 -27.81 25.29
N ALA A 10 -9.64 -28.61 25.42
CA ALA A 10 -9.71 -29.96 25.98
C ALA A 10 -10.22 -29.96 27.43
N ASP A 11 -9.73 -29.05 28.28
CA ASP A 11 -10.18 -28.90 29.67
C ASP A 11 -11.69 -28.54 29.75
N ILE A 12 -12.17 -27.66 28.87
CA ILE A 12 -13.59 -27.24 28.83
C ILE A 12 -14.49 -28.41 28.43
N ILE A 13 -14.09 -29.20 27.43
CA ILE A 13 -14.87 -30.34 26.94
C ILE A 13 -14.85 -31.47 27.96
N GLN A 14 -13.72 -31.70 28.62
CA GLN A 14 -13.63 -32.68 29.71
C GLN A 14 -14.59 -32.32 30.85
N ALA A 15 -14.70 -31.03 31.19
CA ALA A 15 -15.68 -30.55 32.16
C ALA A 15 -17.13 -30.75 31.67
N GLN A 16 -17.42 -30.50 30.39
CA GLN A 16 -18.76 -30.73 29.83
C GLN A 16 -19.13 -32.22 29.74
N GLY A 17 -18.21 -33.08 29.31
CA GLY A 17 -18.41 -34.53 29.26
C GLY A 17 -18.58 -35.18 30.64
N SER A 18 -18.15 -34.51 31.71
CA SER A 18 -18.45 -34.94 33.09
C SER A 18 -19.89 -34.63 33.53
N THR A 19 -20.60 -33.75 32.80
CA THR A 19 -21.97 -33.33 33.11
C THR A 19 -23.02 -33.90 32.16
N LYS A 20 -22.63 -34.27 30.94
CA LYS A 20 -23.50 -34.80 29.89
C LYS A 20 -22.79 -35.93 29.16
N ASP A 21 -23.47 -37.05 28.97
CA ASP A 21 -23.03 -38.10 28.06
C ASP A 21 -23.11 -37.58 26.62
N MET A 22 -21.95 -37.49 25.96
CA MET A 22 -21.84 -37.00 24.58
C MET A 22 -21.35 -38.13 23.67
N SER A 23 -21.88 -38.17 22.46
CA SER A 23 -21.38 -39.07 21.43
C SER A 23 -19.99 -38.63 20.93
N VAL A 24 -19.26 -39.55 20.28
CA VAL A 24 -17.92 -39.26 19.73
C VAL A 24 -17.95 -38.15 18.67
N GLU A 25 -19.06 -38.02 17.95
CA GLU A 25 -19.25 -36.95 16.96
C GLU A 25 -19.49 -35.60 17.63
N GLU A 26 -20.36 -35.56 18.64
CA GLU A 26 -20.61 -34.35 19.44
C GLU A 26 -19.35 -33.82 20.13
N ILE A 27 -18.48 -34.71 20.63
CA ILE A 27 -17.20 -34.32 21.24
C ILE A 27 -16.31 -33.62 20.21
N LYS A 28 -16.26 -34.11 18.96
CA LYS A 28 -15.44 -33.51 17.90
C LYS A 28 -15.97 -32.13 17.50
N GLU A 29 -17.28 -32.03 17.31
CA GLU A 29 -17.93 -30.76 16.96
C GLU A 29 -17.74 -29.72 18.06
N ALA A 30 -18.00 -30.10 19.33
CA ALA A 30 -17.78 -29.22 20.47
C ALA A 30 -16.31 -28.79 20.60
N LEU A 31 -15.35 -29.65 20.24
CA LEU A 31 -13.92 -29.30 20.24
C LEU A 31 -13.58 -28.25 19.20
N HIS A 32 -14.10 -28.40 17.99
CA HIS A 32 -13.92 -27.42 16.94
C HIS A 32 -14.56 -26.08 17.30
N GLU A 33 -15.81 -26.07 17.76
CA GLU A 33 -16.53 -24.84 18.12
C GLU A 33 -15.88 -24.11 19.31
N THR A 34 -15.51 -24.84 20.37
CA THR A 34 -14.83 -24.24 21.53
C THR A 34 -13.45 -23.70 21.16
N PHE A 35 -12.71 -24.39 20.29
CA PHE A 35 -11.42 -23.88 19.83
C PHE A 35 -11.57 -22.61 18.97
N GLU A 36 -12.55 -22.57 18.06
CA GLU A 36 -12.82 -21.38 17.23
C GLU A 36 -13.26 -20.17 18.07
N THR A 37 -14.14 -20.40 19.04
CA THR A 37 -14.59 -19.33 19.95
C THR A 37 -13.45 -18.79 20.79
N LEU A 38 -12.61 -19.65 21.37
CA LEU A 38 -11.42 -19.24 22.12
C LEU A 38 -10.41 -18.49 21.24
N GLN A 39 -10.21 -18.91 19.98
CA GLN A 39 -9.35 -18.20 19.04
C GLN A 39 -9.92 -16.81 18.72
N GLY A 40 -11.23 -16.69 18.54
CA GLY A 40 -11.92 -15.41 18.34
C GLY A 40 -11.75 -14.47 19.53
N LEU A 41 -11.90 -14.99 20.76
CA LEU A 41 -11.69 -14.23 21.99
C LEU A 41 -10.24 -13.81 22.17
N GLN A 42 -9.28 -14.69 21.87
CA GLN A 42 -7.85 -14.35 21.92
C GLN A 42 -7.51 -13.20 20.96
N LYS A 43 -8.10 -13.20 19.75
CA LYS A 43 -7.95 -12.10 18.77
C LYS A 43 -8.54 -10.78 19.26
N ILE A 44 -9.60 -10.82 20.07
CA ILE A 44 -10.21 -9.62 20.67
C ILE A 44 -9.34 -9.11 21.83
N GLU A 45 -8.89 -10.00 22.71
CA GLU A 45 -8.08 -9.65 23.89
C GLU A 45 -6.68 -9.13 23.53
N THR A 46 -6.07 -9.68 22.47
CA THR A 46 -4.74 -9.23 22.00
C THR A 46 -4.80 -7.94 21.18
N GLY A 47 -5.99 -7.36 20.98
CA GLY A 47 -6.21 -6.28 20.02
C GLY A 47 -5.88 -6.74 18.59
N PRO A 48 -5.96 -5.87 17.57
CA PRO A 48 -5.38 -6.21 16.27
C PRO A 48 -3.87 -6.27 16.45
N ALA A 49 -3.37 -7.41 16.93
CA ALA A 49 -2.04 -7.86 16.60
C ALA A 49 -1.97 -7.74 15.09
N ALA A 50 -0.98 -6.98 14.62
CA ALA A 50 -0.63 -6.93 13.22
C ALA A 50 -0.24 -8.36 12.80
N GLU A 51 -1.25 -9.19 12.53
CA GLU A 51 -1.08 -10.39 11.74
C GLU A 51 -0.50 -9.87 10.44
N GLU A 52 0.74 -10.27 10.20
CA GLU A 52 1.37 -10.35 8.89
C GLU A 52 0.49 -11.27 8.03
N ALA A 53 -0.72 -10.82 7.71
CA ALA A 53 -1.54 -11.41 6.70
C ALA A 53 -0.77 -11.22 5.40
N ALA A 54 -0.43 -12.35 4.78
CA ALA A 54 0.06 -12.45 3.41
C ALA A 54 -0.59 -11.36 2.54
N PRO A 55 0.15 -10.72 1.61
CA PRO A 55 -0.29 -9.49 0.94
C PRO A 55 -1.47 -9.78 0.02
N VAL A 56 -2.68 -9.82 0.59
CA VAL A 56 -3.91 -9.60 -0.15
C VAL A 56 -3.86 -8.12 -0.46
N ALA A 57 -3.37 -7.80 -1.66
CA ALA A 57 -3.25 -6.44 -2.18
C ALA A 57 -4.48 -5.66 -1.76
N PRO A 58 -4.36 -4.75 -0.77
CA PRO A 58 -5.53 -4.11 -0.24
C PRO A 58 -6.13 -3.32 -1.40
N GLN A 59 -7.44 -3.44 -1.60
CA GLN A 59 -8.22 -2.66 -2.58
C GLN A 59 -8.26 -1.18 -2.14
N ILE A 60 -7.08 -0.58 -1.96
CA ILE A 60 -6.90 0.81 -1.68
C ILE A 60 -7.12 1.50 -3.01
N ASN A 61 -8.19 2.30 -3.05
CA ASN A 61 -8.43 3.22 -4.15
C ASN A 61 -7.10 3.94 -4.50
N PRO A 62 -6.65 3.95 -5.76
CA PRO A 62 -5.34 4.51 -6.14
C PRO A 62 -5.11 5.94 -5.65
N HIS A 63 -6.19 6.73 -5.59
CA HIS A 63 -6.15 8.10 -5.08
C HIS A 63 -5.90 8.22 -3.57
N LYS A 64 -6.25 7.20 -2.78
CA LYS A 64 -6.04 7.16 -1.32
C LYS A 64 -4.64 6.70 -0.94
N SER A 65 -3.88 6.10 -1.86
CA SER A 65 -2.52 5.62 -1.60
C SER A 65 -1.52 6.74 -1.33
N ILE A 66 -1.77 7.95 -1.83
CA ILE A 66 -0.90 9.12 -1.61
C ILE A 66 -1.40 9.95 -0.43
N LEU A 67 -0.83 9.69 0.75
CA LEU A 67 -1.13 10.41 1.98
C LEU A 67 -0.23 11.66 2.15
N LYS A 68 -0.51 12.44 3.21
CA LYS A 68 0.25 13.68 3.52
C LYS A 68 1.73 13.39 3.77
N ASN A 69 2.03 12.42 4.62
CA ASN A 69 3.38 12.11 5.10
C ASN A 69 3.99 10.82 4.53
N LYS A 70 3.15 9.94 3.97
CA LYS A 70 3.53 8.63 3.44
C LYS A 70 2.80 8.32 2.14
N ILE A 71 3.29 7.34 1.39
CA ILE A 71 2.68 6.74 0.22
C ILE A 71 2.66 5.22 0.42
N ILE A 72 1.52 4.60 0.18
CA ILE A 72 1.34 3.15 0.30
C ILE A 72 1.55 2.54 -1.08
N CYS A 73 2.37 1.49 -1.18
CA CYS A 73 2.52 0.74 -2.42
C CYS A 73 1.28 -0.14 -2.64
N LEU A 74 0.63 -0.01 -3.79
CA LEU A 74 -0.52 -0.81 -4.17
C LEU A 74 -0.21 -2.29 -4.49
N GLU A 75 1.06 -2.65 -4.72
CA GLU A 75 1.45 -4.05 -4.99
C GLU A 75 1.71 -4.82 -3.69
N CYS A 76 2.43 -4.22 -2.73
CA CYS A 76 2.84 -4.89 -1.49
C CYS A 76 2.19 -4.36 -0.21
N GLY A 77 1.48 -3.23 -0.26
CA GLY A 77 0.87 -2.61 0.93
C GLY A 77 1.86 -1.85 1.85
N GLU A 78 3.16 -1.85 1.54
CA GLU A 78 4.16 -1.20 2.37
C GLU A 78 4.12 0.34 2.30
N GLU A 79 4.48 0.98 3.41
CA GLU A 79 4.46 2.43 3.55
C GLU A 79 5.84 3.06 3.32
N PHE A 80 5.92 4.00 2.40
CA PHE A 80 7.15 4.72 2.08
C PHE A 80 6.96 6.23 2.13
N LYS A 81 8.05 7.00 2.15
CA LYS A 81 7.99 8.46 1.87
C LYS A 81 7.90 8.74 0.36
N MET A 82 8.41 7.82 -0.45
CA MET A 82 8.48 7.87 -1.91
C MET A 82 8.60 6.46 -2.47
N LEU A 83 7.85 6.14 -3.53
CA LEU A 83 8.08 4.92 -4.29
C LEU A 83 9.37 5.09 -5.11
N SER A 84 10.43 4.44 -4.65
CA SER A 84 11.72 4.48 -5.32
C SER A 84 11.72 3.58 -6.56
N PRO A 85 12.52 3.90 -7.60
CA PRO A 85 12.69 3.02 -8.74
C PRO A 85 13.15 1.61 -8.35
N LYS A 86 13.97 1.49 -7.29
CA LYS A 86 14.43 0.20 -6.76
C LYS A 86 13.27 -0.68 -6.28
N HIS A 87 12.33 -0.10 -5.54
CA HIS A 87 11.13 -0.81 -5.06
C HIS A 87 10.16 -1.15 -6.19
N LEU A 88 10.02 -0.28 -7.19
CA LEU A 88 9.19 -0.61 -8.35
C LEU A 88 9.83 -1.74 -9.18
N ASN A 89 11.15 -1.73 -9.31
CA ASN A 89 11.89 -2.79 -9.99
C ASN A 89 11.81 -4.15 -9.28
N SER A 90 11.69 -4.20 -7.95
CA SER A 90 11.47 -5.48 -7.25
C SER A 90 10.12 -6.10 -7.60
N HIS A 91 9.15 -5.30 -8.02
CA HIS A 91 7.86 -5.74 -8.56
C HIS A 91 7.87 -5.93 -10.08
N GLY A 92 9.03 -5.78 -10.74
CA GLY A 92 9.15 -5.87 -12.20
C GLY A 92 8.45 -4.73 -12.95
N LEU A 93 8.13 -3.61 -12.27
CA LEU A 93 7.40 -2.49 -12.85
C LEU A 93 8.28 -1.24 -12.93
N THR A 94 8.13 -0.49 -14.02
CA THR A 94 8.66 0.87 -14.09
C THR A 94 7.67 1.87 -13.48
N GLY A 95 8.17 3.03 -13.05
CA GLY A 95 7.28 4.10 -12.57
C GLY A 95 6.25 4.58 -13.61
N ARG A 96 6.49 4.36 -14.90
CA ARG A 96 5.51 4.66 -15.96
C ARG A 96 4.42 3.60 -16.00
N GLU A 97 4.78 2.32 -16.05
CA GLU A 97 3.84 1.20 -16.03
C GLU A 97 3.00 1.20 -14.77
N TYR A 98 3.62 1.45 -13.61
CA TYR A 98 2.91 1.59 -12.34
C TYR A 98 1.81 2.66 -12.40
N ARG A 99 2.11 3.83 -13.01
CA ARG A 99 1.11 4.89 -13.18
C ARG A 99 -0.02 4.47 -14.11
N ILE A 100 0.28 3.77 -15.19
CA ILE A 100 -0.74 3.30 -16.14
C ILE A 100 -1.62 2.23 -15.49
N LYS A 101 -1.01 1.25 -14.82
CA LYS A 101 -1.70 0.13 -14.14
C LYS A 101 -2.72 0.63 -13.12
N TYR A 102 -2.39 1.69 -12.39
CA TYR A 102 -3.24 2.25 -11.34
C TYR A 102 -3.95 3.56 -11.71
N GLY A 103 -3.91 3.97 -12.98
CA GLY A 103 -4.62 5.17 -13.45
C GLY A 103 -4.09 6.51 -12.95
N PHE A 104 -2.84 6.59 -12.50
CA PHE A 104 -2.20 7.85 -12.15
C PHE A 104 -1.79 8.66 -13.39
N SER A 105 -1.91 9.99 -13.32
CA SER A 105 -1.35 10.88 -14.36
C SER A 105 0.15 10.67 -14.51
N LEU A 106 0.67 10.67 -15.74
CA LEU A 106 2.11 10.50 -16.01
C LEU A 106 3.01 11.55 -15.34
N ARG A 107 2.47 12.74 -15.05
CA ARG A 107 3.20 13.82 -14.36
C ARG A 107 3.04 13.79 -12.85
N GLN A 108 2.20 12.90 -12.31
CA GLN A 108 1.95 12.81 -10.88
C GLN A 108 3.18 12.25 -10.16
N PRO A 109 3.68 12.93 -9.11
CA PRO A 109 4.77 12.39 -8.30
C PRO A 109 4.29 11.20 -7.45
N LEU A 110 5.06 10.11 -7.47
CA LEU A 110 4.84 8.91 -6.64
C LEU A 110 5.47 9.08 -5.25
N CYS A 111 5.11 10.15 -4.56
CA CYS A 111 5.62 10.44 -3.23
C CYS A 111 4.59 11.14 -2.35
N ALA A 112 4.85 11.15 -1.04
CA ALA A 112 4.03 11.85 -0.08
C ALA A 112 3.88 13.34 -0.44
N LYS A 113 2.69 13.91 -0.21
CA LYS A 113 2.39 15.31 -0.58
C LYS A 113 3.37 16.29 0.07
N ALA A 114 3.68 16.11 1.35
CA ALA A 114 4.63 16.95 2.07
C ALA A 114 6.04 16.93 1.45
N LEU A 115 6.49 15.77 0.93
CA LEU A 115 7.79 15.67 0.27
C LEU A 115 7.80 16.35 -1.09
N SER A 116 6.71 16.22 -1.86
CA SER A 116 6.54 16.93 -3.14
C SER A 116 6.56 18.45 -2.93
N GLU A 117 5.84 18.94 -1.91
CA GLU A 117 5.79 20.35 -1.56
C GLU A 117 7.15 20.90 -1.09
N LYS A 118 7.85 20.16 -0.22
CA LYS A 118 9.22 20.53 0.20
C LYS A 118 10.15 20.66 -1.00
N ARG A 119 10.15 19.69 -1.92
CA ARG A 119 10.97 19.75 -3.14
C ARG A 119 10.58 20.92 -4.05
N LYS A 120 9.27 21.21 -4.19
CA LYS A 120 8.81 22.38 -4.95
C LYS A 120 9.26 23.70 -4.33
N LYS A 121 9.18 23.84 -3.00
CA LYS A 121 9.66 25.03 -2.28
C LYS A 121 11.16 25.21 -2.47
N SER A 122 11.95 24.18 -2.21
CA SER A 122 13.41 24.23 -2.37
C SER A 122 13.86 24.46 -3.81
N GLY A 123 13.07 24.05 -4.80
CA GLY A 123 13.32 24.37 -6.21
C GLY A 123 13.07 25.85 -6.54
N LYS A 124 12.03 26.45 -5.93
CA LYS A 124 11.78 27.89 -6.08
C LYS A 124 12.86 28.73 -5.40
N GLU A 125 13.29 28.34 -4.21
CA GLU A 125 14.35 29.01 -3.45
C GLU A 125 15.69 29.00 -4.19
N ARG A 126 16.06 27.87 -4.81
CA ARG A 126 17.29 27.77 -5.61
C ARG A 126 17.23 28.54 -6.94
N GLY A 127 16.04 28.95 -7.37
CA GLY A 127 15.84 29.68 -8.62
C GLY A 127 16.03 28.82 -9.88
N ILE A 128 15.58 29.36 -11.01
CA ILE A 128 15.76 28.73 -12.33
C ILE A 128 17.17 29.05 -12.83
N PRO A 129 17.99 28.04 -13.21
CA PRO A 129 19.32 28.26 -13.77
C PRO A 129 19.27 29.17 -15.00
N GLU A 130 20.26 30.05 -15.15
CA GLU A 130 20.31 31.00 -16.28
C GLU A 130 20.30 30.31 -17.65
N ALA A 131 20.98 29.18 -17.78
CA ALA A 131 20.97 28.37 -18.99
C ALA A 131 19.54 27.92 -19.38
N LEU A 132 18.71 27.61 -18.38
CA LEU A 132 17.33 27.17 -18.57
C LEU A 132 16.44 28.37 -18.96
N LYS A 133 16.65 29.55 -18.36
CA LYS A 133 15.99 30.80 -18.77
C LYS A 133 16.29 31.13 -20.25
N LYS A 134 17.56 31.10 -20.66
CA LYS A 134 17.99 31.32 -22.06
C LYS A 134 17.34 30.31 -23.02
N SER A 135 17.27 29.04 -22.63
CA SER A 135 16.60 28.00 -23.45
C SER A 135 15.10 28.24 -23.62
N ILE A 136 14.41 28.74 -22.59
CA ILE A 136 12.98 29.05 -22.63
C ILE A 136 12.73 30.22 -23.58
N GLU A 137 13.55 31.26 -23.50
CA GLU A 137 13.48 32.41 -24.41
C GLU A 137 13.73 32.01 -25.86
N ASN A 138 14.74 31.17 -26.12
CA ASN A 138 15.02 30.68 -27.46
C ASN A 138 13.86 29.83 -28.01
N ARG A 139 13.23 28.98 -27.18
CA ARG A 139 12.01 28.25 -27.57
C ARG A 139 10.82 29.17 -27.86
N LYS A 140 10.65 30.25 -27.09
CA LYS A 140 9.60 31.26 -27.33
C LYS A 140 9.83 31.99 -28.65
N LYS A 141 11.06 32.44 -28.91
CA LYS A 141 11.45 33.10 -30.18
C LYS A 141 11.27 32.17 -31.39
N ALA A 142 11.68 30.90 -31.27
CA ALA A 142 11.51 29.91 -32.33
C ALA A 142 10.03 29.58 -32.63
N LYS A 143 9.15 29.62 -31.61
CA LYS A 143 7.71 29.45 -31.80
C LYS A 143 7.01 30.68 -32.40
N ALA A 144 7.58 31.87 -32.21
CA ALA A 144 7.07 33.13 -32.76
C ALA A 144 7.53 33.39 -34.20
N ALA A 145 8.55 32.69 -34.70
CA ALA A 145 9.00 32.82 -36.07
C ALA A 145 7.97 32.22 -37.05
N PRO A 146 7.58 32.93 -38.14
CA PRO A 146 6.57 32.47 -39.06
C PRO A 146 7.06 31.22 -39.81
N ARG A 147 6.29 30.14 -39.77
CA ARG A 147 6.51 28.95 -40.60
C ARG A 147 6.33 29.34 -42.06
N LYS A 148 7.42 29.56 -42.79
CA LYS A 148 7.38 29.70 -44.26
C LYS A 148 6.79 28.41 -44.84
N ARG A 149 5.52 28.45 -45.27
CA ARG A 149 4.88 27.37 -46.02
C ARG A 149 5.62 27.25 -47.35
N ALA A 150 6.42 26.20 -47.52
CA ALA A 150 6.98 25.85 -48.80
C ALA A 150 5.82 25.37 -49.71
N VAL A 151 5.47 26.19 -50.69
CA VAL A 151 4.57 25.81 -51.79
C VAL A 151 5.35 24.83 -52.67
N LYS A 152 4.96 23.55 -52.69
CA LYS A 152 5.47 22.56 -53.65
C LYS A 152 4.92 22.91 -55.03
N LYS A 153 5.81 23.01 -56.01
CA LYS A 153 5.51 23.19 -57.43
C LYS A 153 5.60 21.85 -58.14
#